data_AF-A0A8T4E6G7-F1
#
_entry.id   AF-A0A8T4E6G7-F1
#
_cell.length_a   1.000
_cell.length_b   1.000
_cell.length_c   1.000
_cell.angle_alpha   90.00
_cell.angle_beta   90.00
_cell.angle_gamma   90.00
#
_symmetry.space_group_name_H-M   'P 1'
#
loop_
_entity.id
_entity.type
_entity.pdbx_description
1 polymer ?
#
loop_
_entity_poly.entity_id
_entity_poly.type
_entity_poly.pdbx_seq_one_letter_code
_entity_poly.pdbx_strand_id
1 'polypeptide(L)'
;MKESISLTWRRIPERYRMMGSVCKTCNTHYFPPRSICPECRRKGKIEPFKFSGKGKVYSFTEIHAPPAGFEKQAPYVMAIVELEEGTRCTGQVVDATKDDIRIGDSVEAVFRKLLSDDPEGPIHYGFKFRLIK
;
A
#
# COMPACT_ATOMS: atom_id res chain seq x y z
N MET A 1 -4.10 -13.03 -13.64
CA MET A 1 -4.54 -13.39 -12.26
C MET A 1 -5.83 -12.65 -12.02
N LYS A 2 -6.96 -13.33 -11.80
CA LYS A 2 -8.29 -12.71 -11.84
C LYS A 2 -8.72 -12.25 -10.45
N GLU A 3 -8.73 -10.94 -10.19
CA GLU A 3 -9.26 -10.39 -8.94
C GLU A 3 -10.79 -10.21 -9.02
N SER A 4 -11.52 -10.41 -7.92
CA SER A 4 -12.96 -10.18 -7.89
C SER A 4 -13.28 -8.70 -8.09
N ILE A 5 -14.08 -8.38 -9.12
CA ILE A 5 -14.51 -7.01 -9.44
C ILE A 5 -15.13 -6.32 -8.22
N SER A 6 -16.02 -7.04 -7.51
CA SER A 6 -16.69 -6.54 -6.30
C SER A 6 -15.70 -6.23 -5.17
N LEU A 7 -14.62 -7.00 -5.05
CA LEU A 7 -13.58 -6.76 -4.06
C LEU A 7 -12.76 -5.53 -4.43
N THR A 8 -12.34 -5.41 -5.70
CA THR A 8 -11.62 -4.24 -6.21
C THR A 8 -12.43 -2.97 -5.96
N TRP A 9 -13.73 -2.97 -6.31
CA TRP A 9 -14.60 -1.82 -6.12
C TRP A 9 -14.66 -1.35 -4.66
N ARG A 10 -14.84 -2.27 -3.70
CA ARG A 10 -14.86 -1.92 -2.25
C ARG A 10 -13.52 -1.38 -1.75
N ARG A 11 -12.41 -1.78 -2.37
CA ARG A 11 -11.04 -1.39 -2.00
C ARG A 11 -10.53 -0.15 -2.74
N ILE A 12 -11.32 0.45 -3.63
CA ILE A 12 -10.94 1.70 -4.31
C ILE A 12 -10.53 2.80 -3.31
N PRO A 13 -11.27 3.07 -2.22
CA PRO A 13 -10.89 4.14 -1.28
C PRO A 13 -9.50 3.94 -0.66
N GLU A 14 -9.17 2.71 -0.22
CA GLU A 14 -7.86 2.40 0.36
C GLU A 14 -6.74 2.43 -0.70
N ARG A 15 -6.99 1.86 -1.89
CA ARG A 15 -5.97 1.75 -2.95
C ARG A 15 -5.68 3.08 -3.65
N TYR A 16 -6.69 3.93 -3.85
CA TYR A 16 -6.57 5.13 -4.69
C TYR A 16 -6.23 6.36 -3.86
N ARG A 17 -6.74 6.42 -2.63
CA ARG A 17 -6.71 7.63 -1.79
C ARG A 17 -6.04 7.42 -0.45
N MET A 18 -5.46 6.23 -0.21
CA MET A 18 -4.87 5.86 1.07
C MET A 18 -5.85 6.04 2.24
N MET A 19 -7.13 5.71 2.03
CA MET A 19 -8.14 5.72 3.08
C MET A 19 -7.95 4.50 3.98
N GLY A 20 -7.58 4.73 5.24
CA GLY A 20 -7.63 3.73 6.29
C GLY A 20 -8.62 4.15 7.38
N SER A 21 -8.26 3.86 8.62
CA SER A 21 -9.13 4.12 9.77
C SER A 21 -8.34 4.57 10.99
N VAL A 22 -8.95 5.38 11.85
CA VAL A 22 -8.41 5.78 13.15
C VAL A 22 -9.38 5.39 14.26
N CYS A 23 -8.86 4.88 15.37
CA CYS A 23 -9.67 4.68 16.56
C CYS A 23 -9.69 5.97 17.39
N LYS A 24 -10.83 6.64 17.53
CA LYS A 24 -10.96 7.85 18.37
C LYS A 24 -10.79 7.58 19.87
N THR A 25 -10.84 6.32 20.31
CA THR A 25 -10.67 5.94 21.71
C THR A 25 -9.18 5.88 22.13
N CYS A 26 -8.31 5.28 21.30
CA CYS A 26 -6.88 5.12 21.59
C CYS A 26 -5.96 5.88 20.63
N ASN A 27 -6.52 6.61 19.68
CA ASN A 27 -5.83 7.37 18.63
C ASN A 27 -4.90 6.54 17.72
N THR A 28 -5.07 5.22 17.68
CA THR A 28 -4.28 4.33 16.80
C THR A 28 -4.82 4.38 15.37
N HIS A 29 -3.90 4.53 14.41
CA HIS A 29 -4.19 4.49 12.99
C HIS A 29 -4.00 3.09 12.41
N TYR A 30 -4.88 2.68 11.50
CA TYR A 30 -4.85 1.38 10.84
C TYR A 30 -4.96 1.55 9.34
N PHE A 31 -4.03 0.90 8.64
CA PHE A 31 -4.06 0.72 7.20
C PHE A 31 -3.69 -0.75 6.89
N PRO A 32 -4.48 -1.51 6.12
CA PRO A 32 -5.80 -1.18 5.55
C PRO A 32 -6.87 -0.83 6.62
N PRO A 33 -8.00 -0.20 6.23
CA PRO A 33 -9.07 0.16 7.15
C PRO A 33 -9.63 -1.08 7.88
N ARG A 34 -9.95 -0.92 9.16
CA ARG A 34 -10.56 -1.96 10.00
C ARG A 34 -11.93 -1.52 10.49
N SER A 35 -12.81 -2.49 10.76
CA SER A 35 -14.11 -2.20 11.40
C SER A 35 -14.05 -2.27 12.93
N ILE A 36 -13.04 -2.94 13.49
CA ILE A 36 -12.89 -3.17 14.93
C ILE A 36 -11.44 -2.86 15.33
N CYS A 37 -11.27 -2.07 16.39
CA CYS A 37 -9.97 -1.78 16.98
C CYS A 37 -9.42 -3.02 17.70
N PRO A 38 -8.22 -3.53 17.37
CA PRO A 38 -7.59 -4.63 18.13
C PRO A 38 -7.36 -4.30 19.60
N GLU A 39 -7.00 -3.05 19.92
CA GLU A 39 -6.70 -2.59 21.28
C GLU A 39 -7.98 -2.41 22.12
N CYS A 40 -8.89 -1.56 21.66
CA CYS A 40 -10.12 -1.22 22.40
C CYS A 40 -11.28 -2.20 22.17
N ARG A 41 -11.18 -3.09 21.17
CA ARG A 41 -12.23 -4.02 20.74
C ARG A 41 -13.57 -3.29 20.54
N ARG A 42 -14.64 -3.79 21.17
CA ARG A 42 -16.00 -3.23 21.12
C ARG A 42 -16.10 -1.77 21.62
N LYS A 43 -15.16 -1.31 22.45
CA LYS A 43 -15.13 0.08 22.95
C LYS A 43 -14.46 1.06 21.97
N GLY A 44 -13.81 0.53 20.93
CA GLY A 44 -13.13 1.35 19.93
C GLY A 44 -14.12 2.02 18.99
N LYS A 45 -14.09 3.36 18.95
CA LYS A 45 -14.82 4.13 17.94
C LYS A 45 -13.93 4.28 16.70
N ILE A 46 -14.17 3.46 15.68
CA ILE A 46 -13.42 3.53 14.43
C ILE A 46 -14.08 4.53 13.48
N GLU A 47 -13.28 5.44 12.94
CA GLU A 47 -13.70 6.39 11.90
C GLU A 47 -12.75 6.32 10.69
N PRO A 48 -13.24 6.61 9.46
CA PRO A 48 -12.39 6.71 8.29
C PRO A 48 -11.32 7.79 8.46
N PHE A 49 -10.10 7.50 8.01
CA PHE A 49 -8.98 8.44 8.07
C PHE A 49 -8.19 8.41 6.76
N LYS A 50 -7.84 9.59 6.24
CA LYS A 50 -7.04 9.73 5.01
C LYS A 50 -5.58 9.91 5.39
N PHE A 51 -4.74 8.96 5.02
CA PHE A 51 -3.29 9.04 5.25
C PHE A 51 -2.64 10.02 4.28
N SER A 52 -1.54 10.65 4.70
CA SER A 52 -0.74 11.56 3.88
C SER A 52 -0.15 10.85 2.66
N GLY A 53 0.08 9.53 2.79
CA GLY A 53 0.75 8.70 1.80
C GLY A 53 2.28 8.78 1.88
N LYS A 54 2.82 9.60 2.79
CA LYS A 54 4.26 9.70 3.04
C LYS A 54 4.68 8.71 4.12
N GLY A 55 5.93 8.27 4.04
CA GLY A 55 6.49 7.37 5.01
C GLY A 55 7.99 7.16 4.80
N LYS A 56 8.53 6.19 5.52
CA LYS A 56 9.92 5.77 5.41
C LYS A 56 10.02 4.28 5.11
N VAL A 57 11.03 3.90 4.34
CA VAL A 57 11.34 2.48 4.08
C VAL A 57 11.72 1.80 5.39
N TYR A 58 10.87 0.90 5.88
CA TYR A 58 11.15 0.10 7.07
C TYR A 58 12.02 -1.12 6.72
N SER A 59 11.71 -1.79 5.60
CA SER A 59 12.47 -2.92 5.06
C SER A 59 12.14 -3.07 3.58
N PHE A 60 13.05 -3.61 2.77
CA PHE A 60 12.82 -3.84 1.34
C PHE A 60 13.55 -5.07 0.83
N THR A 61 13.11 -5.56 -0.33
CA THR A 61 13.73 -6.64 -1.08
C THR A 61 13.57 -6.43 -2.57
N GLU A 62 14.42 -7.06 -3.37
CA GLU A 62 14.34 -7.08 -4.82
C GLU A 62 13.81 -8.42 -5.30
N ILE A 63 12.75 -8.40 -6.10
CA ILE A 63 12.11 -9.59 -6.63
C ILE A 63 12.67 -9.87 -8.03
N HIS A 64 13.51 -10.89 -8.14
CA HIS A 64 14.10 -11.34 -9.42
C HIS A 64 13.23 -12.38 -10.15
N ALA A 65 12.54 -13.24 -9.41
CA ALA A 65 11.67 -14.29 -9.94
C ALA A 65 10.20 -13.94 -9.60
N PRO A 66 9.52 -13.15 -10.44
CA PRO A 66 8.18 -12.66 -10.13
C PRO A 66 7.10 -13.72 -10.40
N PRO A 67 5.93 -13.59 -9.77
CA PRO A 67 4.76 -14.37 -10.16
C PRO A 67 4.28 -13.99 -11.57
N ALA A 68 3.45 -14.85 -12.16
CA ALA A 68 2.90 -14.63 -13.49
C ALA A 68 2.15 -13.29 -13.60
N GLY A 69 2.41 -12.53 -14.67
CA GLY A 69 1.86 -11.20 -14.92
C GLY A 69 2.74 -10.03 -14.45
N PHE A 70 3.85 -10.31 -13.76
CA PHE A 70 4.81 -9.32 -13.29
C PHE A 70 6.19 -9.43 -13.96
N GLU A 71 6.33 -10.29 -14.97
CA GLU A 71 7.59 -10.59 -15.68
C GLU A 71 8.21 -9.33 -16.27
N LYS A 72 7.39 -8.44 -16.84
CA LYS A 72 7.85 -7.17 -17.42
C LYS A 72 8.31 -6.13 -16.39
N GLN A 73 8.08 -6.38 -15.11
CA GLN A 73 8.50 -5.50 -14.02
C GLN A 73 9.78 -6.00 -13.36
N ALA A 74 10.23 -7.23 -13.62
CA ALA A 74 11.41 -7.77 -12.96
C ALA A 74 12.73 -7.20 -13.53
N PRO A 75 13.73 -6.96 -12.66
CA PRO A 75 13.64 -6.93 -11.20
C PRO A 75 12.87 -5.68 -10.70
N TYR A 76 12.07 -5.84 -9.63
CA TYR A 76 11.42 -4.72 -8.96
C TYR A 76 11.61 -4.75 -7.45
N VAL A 77 11.60 -3.57 -6.83
CA VAL A 77 11.72 -3.43 -5.39
C VAL A 77 10.35 -3.48 -4.72
N MET A 78 10.25 -4.30 -3.69
CA MET A 78 9.09 -4.41 -2.81
C MET A 78 9.50 -4.01 -1.40
N ALA A 79 8.76 -3.09 -0.80
CA ALA A 79 9.09 -2.51 0.49
C ALA A 79 7.91 -2.57 1.46
N ILE A 80 8.27 -2.68 2.74
CA ILE A 80 7.41 -2.31 3.86
C ILE A 80 7.74 -0.85 4.18
N VAL A 81 6.72 -0.01 4.12
CA VAL A 81 6.81 1.43 4.40
C VAL A 81 6.11 1.71 5.72
N GLU A 82 6.79 2.38 6.63
CA GLU A 82 6.21 2.95 7.84
C GLU A 82 5.69 4.35 7.50
N LEU A 83 4.37 4.50 7.46
CA LEU A 83 3.71 5.77 7.19
C LEU A 83 3.90 6.74 8.36
N GLU A 84 3.84 8.04 8.08
CA GLU A 84 4.01 9.10 9.08
C GLU A 84 3.04 8.96 10.27
N GLU A 85 1.84 8.42 10.03
CA GLU A 85 0.82 8.17 11.05
C GLU A 85 1.06 6.89 11.89
N GLY A 86 2.17 6.19 11.64
CA GLY A 86 2.71 5.11 12.48
C GLY A 86 2.33 3.69 12.09
N THR A 87 1.53 3.50 11.04
CA THR A 87 1.18 2.16 10.53
C THR A 87 2.11 1.73 9.40
N ARG A 88 2.19 0.43 9.13
CA ARG A 88 3.03 -0.12 8.06
C ARG A 88 2.18 -0.68 6.95
N CYS A 89 2.59 -0.43 5.72
CA CYS A 89 1.97 -1.00 4.53
C CYS A 89 3.02 -1.51 3.55
N THR A 90 2.61 -2.48 2.74
CA THR A 90 3.47 -3.09 1.74
C THR A 90 3.15 -2.53 0.37
N GLY A 91 4.17 -2.15 -0.38
CA GLY A 91 4.02 -1.66 -1.75
C GLY A 91 5.32 -1.80 -2.54
N GLN A 92 5.22 -1.76 -3.86
CA GLN A 92 6.41 -1.66 -4.70
C GLN A 92 6.98 -0.25 -4.62
N VAL A 93 8.31 -0.13 -4.61
CA VAL A 93 8.98 1.15 -4.85
C VAL A 93 9.31 1.23 -6.34
N VAL A 94 8.82 2.28 -6.99
CA VAL A 94 9.00 2.50 -8.44
C VAL A 94 9.98 3.62 -8.71
N ASP A 95 10.42 3.67 -9.96
CA ASP A 95 11.35 4.68 -10.48
C ASP A 95 12.69 4.68 -9.70
N ALA A 96 13.03 3.52 -9.11
CA ALA A 96 14.23 3.25 -8.33
C ALA A 96 14.58 1.76 -8.41
N THR A 97 15.87 1.46 -8.34
CA THR A 97 16.43 0.11 -8.24
C THR A 97 16.83 -0.19 -6.79
N LYS A 98 17.28 -1.43 -6.52
CA LYS A 98 17.79 -1.80 -5.20
C LYS A 98 18.93 -0.90 -4.72
N ASP A 99 19.79 -0.44 -5.62
CA ASP A 99 20.96 0.38 -5.29
C ASP A 99 20.61 1.83 -4.95
N ASP A 100 19.41 2.28 -5.36
CA ASP A 100 18.89 3.62 -5.08
C ASP A 100 18.21 3.72 -3.70
N ILE A 101 17.88 2.59 -3.07
CA ILE A 101 17.01 2.53 -1.88
C ILE A 101 17.79 2.07 -0.65
N ARG A 102 17.56 2.74 0.48
CA ARG A 102 18.06 2.39 1.80
C ARG A 102 16.94 2.37 2.83
N ILE A 103 17.14 1.59 3.90
CA ILE A 103 16.25 1.64 5.06
C ILE A 103 16.32 3.04 5.66
N GLY A 104 15.15 3.62 5.92
CA GLY A 104 14.99 4.98 6.43
C GLY A 104 14.72 6.04 5.36
N ASP A 105 14.87 5.72 4.07
CA ASP A 105 14.60 6.67 2.99
C ASP A 105 13.14 7.10 2.97
N SER A 106 12.92 8.39 2.72
CA SER A 106 11.60 8.99 2.61
C SER A 106 10.94 8.60 1.29
N VAL A 107 9.68 8.17 1.36
CA VAL A 107 8.88 7.79 0.21
C VAL A 107 7.49 8.41 0.26
N GLU A 108 6.84 8.52 -0.90
CA GLU A 108 5.44 8.91 -1.01
C GLU A 108 4.65 7.97 -1.93
N ALA A 109 3.37 7.80 -1.59
CA ALA A 109 2.42 7.00 -2.34
C ALA A 109 2.06 7.70 -3.66
N VAL A 110 2.11 6.94 -4.75
CA VAL A 110 1.77 7.38 -6.11
C VAL A 110 0.78 6.42 -6.76
N PHE A 111 -0.18 6.97 -7.50
CA PHE A 111 -1.18 6.18 -8.20
C PHE A 111 -0.59 5.49 -9.43
N ARG A 112 -0.68 4.16 -9.49
CA ARG A 112 -0.12 3.33 -10.57
C ARG A 112 -1.04 2.15 -10.89
N LYS A 113 -0.86 1.59 -12.08
CA LYS A 113 -1.40 0.27 -12.42
C LYS A 113 -0.71 -0.78 -11.53
N LEU A 114 -1.50 -1.60 -10.83
CA LEU A 114 -1.00 -2.71 -10.02
C LEU A 114 -0.92 -3.98 -10.86
N LEU A 115 -2.04 -4.34 -11.51
CA LEU A 115 -2.14 -5.51 -12.38
C LEU A 115 -3.30 -5.35 -13.37
N SER A 116 -3.36 -6.24 -14.35
CA SER A 116 -4.53 -6.45 -15.22
C SER A 116 -4.87 -7.93 -15.18
N ASP A 117 -6.16 -8.26 -15.16
CA ASP A 117 -6.60 -9.66 -15.06
C ASP A 117 -6.17 -10.46 -16.28
N ASP A 118 -6.83 -10.18 -17.42
CA ASP A 118 -6.69 -10.77 -18.75
C ASP A 118 -6.84 -9.63 -19.79
N PRO A 119 -6.55 -9.82 -21.11
CA PRO A 119 -6.63 -8.75 -22.11
C PRO A 119 -7.98 -8.03 -22.20
N GLU A 120 -9.08 -8.73 -21.88
CA GLU A 120 -10.45 -8.20 -21.87
C GLU A 120 -10.94 -7.83 -20.46
N GLY A 121 -10.11 -8.09 -19.44
CA GLY A 121 -10.45 -7.87 -18.04
C GLY A 121 -10.18 -6.44 -17.55
N PRO A 122 -10.66 -6.08 -16.36
CA PRO A 122 -10.41 -4.77 -15.78
C PRO A 122 -8.92 -4.55 -15.46
N ILE A 123 -8.54 -3.27 -15.49
CA ILE A 123 -7.25 -2.81 -15.00
C ILE A 123 -7.41 -2.41 -13.54
N HIS A 124 -6.57 -2.97 -12.68
CA HIS A 124 -6.57 -2.66 -11.26
C HIS A 124 -5.49 -1.63 -10.97
N TYR A 125 -5.92 -0.48 -10.46
CA TYR A 125 -5.02 0.57 -10.01
C TYR A 125 -4.93 0.60 -8.48
N GLY A 126 -3.91 1.28 -7.98
CA GLY A 126 -3.72 1.58 -6.58
C GLY A 126 -2.43 2.31 -6.34
N PHE A 127 -1.93 2.27 -5.11
CA PHE A 127 -0.69 2.94 -4.76
C PHE A 127 0.54 2.05 -4.98
N LYS A 128 1.62 2.67 -5.45
CA LYS A 128 3.00 2.25 -5.27
C LYS A 128 3.74 3.37 -4.54
N PHE A 129 5.01 3.21 -4.21
CA PHE A 129 5.83 4.25 -3.58
C PHE A 129 6.90 4.76 -4.53
N ARG A 130 7.28 6.02 -4.41
CA ARG A 130 8.51 6.57 -5.01
C ARG A 130 9.34 7.25 -3.95
N LEU A 131 10.66 7.31 -4.15
CA LEU A 131 11.56 8.07 -3.29
C LEU A 131 11.26 9.58 -3.39
N ILE A 132 11.27 10.25 -2.25
CA ILE A 132 11.25 11.72 -2.17
C ILE A 132 12.72 12.16 -2.15
N LYS A 133 13.13 12.93 -3.16
CA LYS A 133 14.45 13.57 -3.20
C LYS A 133 14.47 14.85 -2.41
#